data_AF-A0A7X2TXH4-F1
#
_entry.id   AF-A0A7X2TXH4-F1
#
_cell.length_a   1.000
_cell.length_b   1.000
_cell.length_c   1.000
_cell.angle_alpha   90.00
_cell.angle_beta   90.00
_cell.angle_gamma   90.00
#
_symmetry.space_group_name_H-M   'P 1'
#
loop_
_entity.id
_entity.type
_entity.pdbx_description
1 polymer ?
#
loop_
_entity_poly.entity_id
_entity_poly.type
_entity_poly.pdbx_seq_one_letter_code
_entity_poly.pdbx_strand_id
1 'polypeptide(L)'
;IKLEGVEKASVEDSKKVVQICTEYAQKGMFNIFLAVFFATLAFAFLEPYFFIGYLISIALFGLYQAIFMANAGGAWDNAKKIVEVELKAKGTDLHSATIVGDTVGDPFKDTSSVALNPIIKFTTLFGLLAVELAVSITETQGASFTNILSVGCLAVALFFVHRSFYGMRIGK
;
A
#
# COMPACT_ATOMS: atom_id res chain seq x y z
N ILE A 1 -3.82 30.16 -3.91
CA ILE A 1 -3.82 30.09 -5.39
C ILE A 1 -5.21 30.51 -5.85
N LYS A 2 -5.34 31.68 -6.49
CA LYS A 2 -6.63 32.17 -7.01
C LYS A 2 -6.93 31.42 -8.32
N LEU A 3 -7.85 30.46 -8.28
CA LEU A 3 -8.26 29.63 -9.42
C LEU A 3 -9.42 30.27 -10.21
N GLU A 4 -9.37 31.58 -10.44
CA GLU A 4 -10.39 32.31 -11.23
C GLU A 4 -9.88 32.72 -12.63
N GLY A 5 -8.63 32.38 -12.97
CA GLY A 5 -8.12 32.52 -14.33
C GLY A 5 -8.27 31.21 -15.10
N VAL A 6 -8.87 31.26 -16.28
CA VAL A 6 -8.84 30.18 -17.30
C VAL A 6 -7.43 30.07 -17.90
N GLU A 7 -6.39 30.05 -17.07
CA GLU A 7 -5.06 29.66 -17.48
C GLU A 7 -5.05 28.13 -17.55
N LYS A 8 -5.35 27.60 -18.74
CA LYS A 8 -5.14 26.18 -19.00
C LYS A 8 -3.70 25.85 -18.62
N ALA A 9 -3.51 24.87 -17.74
CA ALA A 9 -2.19 24.39 -17.37
C ALA A 9 -1.36 24.15 -18.64
N SER A 10 -0.11 24.62 -18.66
CA SER A 10 0.79 24.38 -19.79
C SER A 10 0.82 22.88 -20.09
N VAL A 11 0.80 22.54 -21.38
CA VAL A 11 0.95 21.15 -21.82
C VAL A 11 2.28 20.58 -21.31
N GLU A 12 3.29 21.42 -21.17
CA GLU A 12 4.59 21.03 -20.63
C GLU A 12 4.51 20.67 -19.13
N ASP A 13 3.84 21.50 -18.32
CA ASP A 13 3.69 21.26 -16.89
C ASP A 13 2.81 20.03 -16.62
N SER A 14 1.76 19.85 -17.42
CA SER A 14 0.91 18.65 -17.37
C SER A 14 1.71 17.39 -17.67
N LYS A 15 2.60 17.42 -18.69
CA LYS A 15 3.50 16.30 -19.01
C LYS A 15 4.47 15.99 -17.87
N LYS A 16 5.04 17.01 -17.22
CA LYS A 16 5.93 16.83 -16.07
C LYS A 16 5.22 16.16 -14.90
N VAL A 17 4.00 16.58 -14.56
CA VAL A 17 3.21 15.95 -13.49
C VAL A 17 2.92 14.48 -13.81
N VAL A 18 2.48 14.18 -15.03
CA VAL A 18 2.22 12.79 -15.47
C VAL A 18 3.49 11.94 -15.38
N GLN A 19 4.63 12.48 -15.82
CA GLN A 19 5.91 11.78 -15.73
C GLN A 19 6.27 11.45 -14.28
N ILE A 20 6.21 12.44 -13.37
CA ILE A 20 6.52 12.26 -11.94
C ILE A 20 5.63 11.17 -11.34
N CYS A 21 4.30 11.27 -11.53
CA CYS A 21 3.35 10.29 -11.03
C CYS A 21 3.64 8.89 -11.57
N THR A 22 3.97 8.77 -12.86
CA THR A 22 4.28 7.49 -13.51
C THR A 22 5.53 6.84 -12.92
N GLU A 23 6.62 7.61 -12.79
CA GLU A 23 7.87 7.11 -12.22
C GLU A 23 7.72 6.68 -10.76
N TYR A 24 7.00 7.46 -9.95
CA TYR A 24 6.72 7.12 -8.56
C TYR A 24 5.86 5.87 -8.45
N ALA A 25 4.78 5.77 -9.23
CA ALA A 25 3.89 4.61 -9.21
C ALA A 25 4.65 3.34 -9.59
N GLN A 26 5.44 3.36 -10.67
CA GLN A 26 6.20 2.19 -11.11
C GLN A 26 7.24 1.73 -10.09
N LYS A 27 8.04 2.66 -9.56
CA LYS A 27 9.05 2.35 -8.52
C LYS A 27 8.40 1.85 -7.23
N GLY A 28 7.28 2.45 -6.83
CA GLY A 28 6.49 2.07 -5.65
C GLY A 28 5.91 0.66 -5.75
N MET A 29 5.27 0.34 -6.88
CA MET A 29 4.70 -0.99 -7.13
C MET A 29 5.75 -2.10 -7.05
N PHE A 30 6.95 -1.86 -7.60
CA PHE A 30 8.03 -2.84 -7.54
C PHE A 30 8.53 -3.08 -6.11
N ASN A 31 8.71 -2.00 -5.34
CA ASN A 31 9.18 -2.10 -3.95
C ASN A 31 8.17 -2.84 -3.06
N ILE A 32 6.87 -2.50 -3.14
CA ILE A 32 5.85 -3.17 -2.31
C ILE A 32 5.69 -4.63 -2.71
N PHE A 33 5.77 -4.96 -4.01
CA PHE A 33 5.73 -6.35 -4.47
C PHE A 33 6.87 -7.17 -3.86
N LEU A 34 8.13 -6.69 -3.94
CA LEU A 34 9.27 -7.41 -3.38
C LEU A 34 9.20 -7.51 -1.86
N ALA A 35 8.73 -6.46 -1.18
CA ALA A 35 8.52 -6.52 0.26
C ALA A 35 7.52 -7.63 0.64
N VAL A 36 6.35 -7.67 0.01
CA VAL A 36 5.31 -8.69 0.30
C VAL A 36 5.76 -10.09 -0.11
N PHE A 37 6.40 -10.23 -1.28
CA PHE A 37 6.92 -11.50 -1.80
C PHE A 37 7.92 -12.14 -0.82
N PHE A 38 8.96 -11.39 -0.43
CA PHE A 38 9.99 -11.90 0.46
C PHE A 38 9.51 -12.05 1.91
N ALA A 39 8.60 -11.20 2.39
CA ALA A 39 7.98 -11.37 3.71
C ALA A 39 7.17 -12.67 3.79
N THR A 40 6.42 -12.98 2.72
CA THR A 40 5.64 -14.22 2.62
C THR A 40 6.55 -15.45 2.70
N LEU A 41 7.65 -15.47 1.92
CA LEU A 41 8.65 -16.54 1.99
C LEU A 41 9.31 -16.62 3.37
N ALA A 42 9.69 -15.48 3.95
CA ALA A 42 10.35 -15.44 5.24
C ALA A 42 9.51 -16.11 6.33
N PHE A 43 8.22 -15.79 6.40
CA PHE A 43 7.33 -16.35 7.42
C PHE A 43 6.99 -17.81 7.15
N ALA A 44 6.81 -18.21 5.89
CA ALA A 44 6.59 -19.60 5.54
C ALA A 44 7.81 -20.49 5.89
N PHE A 45 9.02 -20.00 5.64
CA PHE A 45 10.28 -20.69 5.99
C PHE A 45 10.60 -20.68 7.47
N LEU A 46 10.10 -19.69 8.22
CA LEU A 46 10.34 -19.62 9.66
C LEU A 46 9.67 -20.79 10.37
N GLU A 47 8.36 -20.91 10.19
CA GLU A 47 7.56 -21.98 10.78
C GLU A 47 6.19 -22.03 10.05
N PRO A 48 5.82 -23.17 9.42
CA PRO A 48 4.58 -23.29 8.65
C PRO A 48 3.27 -23.08 9.43
N TYR A 49 3.13 -23.61 10.64
CA TYR A 49 1.95 -23.43 11.50
C TYR A 49 1.78 -21.97 11.96
N PHE A 50 2.87 -21.28 12.31
CA PHE A 50 2.89 -19.84 12.57
C PHE A 50 2.41 -19.07 11.35
N PHE A 51 2.89 -19.44 10.16
CA PHE A 51 2.48 -18.79 8.93
C PHE A 51 0.99 -18.97 8.62
N ILE A 52 0.40 -20.13 8.93
CA ILE A 52 -1.07 -20.31 8.85
C ILE A 52 -1.79 -19.30 9.75
N GLY A 53 -1.32 -19.11 11.00
CA GLY A 53 -1.86 -18.09 11.90
C GLY A 53 -1.75 -16.67 11.33
N TYR A 54 -0.62 -16.36 10.69
CA TYR A 54 -0.42 -15.09 9.99
C TYR A 54 -1.40 -14.91 8.82
N LEU A 55 -1.67 -15.95 8.02
CA LEU A 55 -2.63 -15.90 6.91
C LEU A 55 -4.05 -15.60 7.39
N ILE A 56 -4.47 -16.20 8.52
CA ILE A 56 -5.77 -15.90 9.14
C ILE A 56 -5.80 -14.45 9.65
N SER A 57 -4.72 -14.01 10.30
CA SER A 57 -4.58 -12.65 10.83
C SER A 57 -4.66 -11.60 9.73
N ILE A 58 -3.86 -11.72 8.66
CA ILE A 58 -3.86 -10.74 7.56
C ILE A 58 -5.21 -10.70 6.84
N ALA A 59 -5.92 -11.83 6.73
CA ALA A 59 -7.25 -11.85 6.14
C ALA A 59 -8.27 -11.10 7.01
N LEU A 60 -8.29 -11.35 8.33
CA LEU A 60 -9.23 -10.71 9.25
C LEU A 60 -8.92 -9.22 9.41
N PHE A 61 -7.72 -8.89 9.91
CA PHE A 61 -7.34 -7.50 10.18
C PHE A 61 -7.23 -6.68 8.90
N GLY A 62 -6.70 -7.27 7.83
CA GLY A 62 -6.60 -6.59 6.53
C GLY A 62 -7.96 -6.25 5.93
N LEU A 63 -8.96 -7.15 6.06
CA LEU A 63 -10.33 -6.87 5.60
C LEU A 63 -10.95 -5.67 6.33
N TYR A 64 -10.91 -5.68 7.67
CA TYR A 64 -11.48 -4.59 8.47
C TYR A 64 -10.72 -3.27 8.24
N GLN A 65 -9.39 -3.33 8.10
CA GLN A 65 -8.59 -2.16 7.77
C GLN A 65 -8.93 -1.59 6.39
N ALA A 66 -9.16 -2.44 5.38
CA ALA A 66 -9.54 -2.02 4.05
C ALA A 66 -10.90 -1.31 4.05
N ILE A 67 -11.90 -1.88 4.74
CA ILE A 67 -13.24 -1.30 4.88
C ILE A 67 -13.16 0.04 5.60
N PHE A 68 -12.41 0.11 6.70
CA PHE A 68 -12.22 1.34 7.46
C PHE A 68 -11.65 2.46 6.60
N MET A 69 -10.54 2.21 5.88
CA MET A 69 -9.88 3.23 5.06
C MET A 69 -10.75 3.68 3.89
N ALA A 70 -11.46 2.76 3.22
CA ALA A 70 -12.39 3.09 2.15
C ALA A 70 -13.55 3.97 2.64
N ASN A 71 -14.17 3.61 3.77
CA ASN A 71 -15.30 4.35 4.32
C ASN A 71 -14.87 5.70 4.89
N ALA A 72 -13.74 5.77 5.61
CA ALA A 72 -13.23 7.01 6.17
C ALA A 72 -12.87 8.03 5.08
N GLY A 73 -12.13 7.60 4.05
CA GLY A 73 -11.79 8.49 2.94
C GLY A 73 -13.02 8.90 2.12
N GLY A 74 -13.96 7.99 1.88
CA GLY A 74 -15.22 8.32 1.21
C GLY A 74 -16.10 9.30 2.00
N ALA A 75 -16.12 9.18 3.33
CA ALA A 75 -16.84 10.10 4.20
C ALA A 75 -16.24 11.52 4.14
N TRP A 76 -14.92 11.66 4.15
CA TRP A 76 -14.26 12.96 4.01
C TRP A 76 -14.50 13.61 2.64
N ASP A 77 -14.44 12.86 1.54
CA ASP A 77 -14.77 13.40 0.21
C ASP A 77 -16.23 13.84 0.11
N ASN A 78 -17.16 13.04 0.64
CA ASN A 78 -18.57 13.37 0.64
C ASN A 78 -18.87 14.59 1.52
N ALA A 79 -18.23 14.71 2.68
CA ALA A 79 -18.35 15.90 3.52
C ALA A 79 -17.87 17.16 2.80
N LYS A 80 -16.74 17.08 2.06
CA LYS A 80 -16.27 18.17 1.21
C LYS A 80 -17.30 18.51 0.13
N LYS A 81 -17.84 17.52 -0.59
CA LYS A 81 -18.87 17.73 -1.63
C LYS A 81 -20.14 18.40 -1.11
N ILE A 82 -20.61 18.05 0.10
CA ILE A 82 -21.75 18.72 0.75
C ILE A 82 -21.46 20.21 0.97
N VAL A 83 -20.27 20.55 1.48
CA VAL A 83 -19.86 21.95 1.69
C VAL A 83 -19.77 22.71 0.37
N GLU A 84 -19.28 22.06 -0.69
CA GLU A 84 -19.12 22.66 -2.00
C GLU A 84 -20.44 22.90 -2.76
N VAL A 85 -21.35 21.94 -2.70
CA VAL A 85 -22.54 21.87 -3.59
C VAL A 85 -23.81 22.29 -2.87
N GLU A 86 -24.06 21.76 -1.67
CA GLU A 86 -25.30 22.02 -0.92
C GLU A 86 -25.20 23.32 -0.13
N LEU A 87 -24.12 23.49 0.65
CA LEU A 87 -23.91 24.68 1.47
C LEU A 87 -23.36 25.87 0.67
N LYS A 88 -22.83 25.61 -0.54
CA LYS A 88 -22.21 26.61 -1.44
C LYS A 88 -21.16 27.48 -0.73
N ALA A 89 -20.45 26.91 0.24
CA ALA A 89 -19.54 27.63 1.12
C ALA A 89 -18.08 27.56 0.65
N LYS A 90 -17.84 27.58 -0.68
CA LYS A 90 -16.48 27.54 -1.24
C LYS A 90 -15.68 28.76 -0.80
N GLY A 91 -14.42 28.53 -0.45
CA GLY A 91 -13.49 29.58 0.00
C GLY A 91 -13.64 29.99 1.47
N THR A 92 -14.53 29.35 2.23
CA THR A 92 -14.64 29.53 3.68
C THR A 92 -13.62 28.69 4.46
N ASP A 93 -13.44 29.00 5.74
CA ASP A 93 -12.61 28.19 6.65
C ASP A 93 -13.13 26.75 6.77
N LEU A 94 -14.45 26.56 6.72
CA LEU A 94 -15.09 25.24 6.70
C LEU A 94 -14.69 24.44 5.47
N HIS A 95 -14.72 25.07 4.28
CA HIS A 95 -14.29 24.43 3.03
C HIS A 95 -12.79 24.08 3.05
N SER A 96 -11.97 24.96 3.62
CA SER A 96 -10.53 24.68 3.76
C SER A 96 -10.28 23.48 4.68
N ALA A 97 -11.04 23.36 5.78
CA ALA A 97 -10.94 22.21 6.67
C ALA A 97 -11.38 20.89 6.02
N THR A 98 -12.45 20.90 5.22
CA THR A 98 -12.90 19.68 4.50
C THR A 98 -11.97 19.27 3.37
N ILE A 99 -11.29 20.23 2.70
CA ILE A 99 -10.22 19.92 1.75
C ILE A 99 -9.08 19.17 2.45
N VAL A 100 -8.66 19.60 3.65
CA VAL A 100 -7.61 18.90 4.41
C VAL A 100 -8.05 17.47 4.73
N GLY A 101 -9.30 17.27 5.16
CA GLY A 101 -9.85 15.94 5.42
C GLY A 101 -9.83 15.04 4.18
N ASP A 102 -10.27 15.54 3.03
CA ASP A 102 -10.26 14.79 1.78
C ASP A 102 -8.83 14.47 1.30
N THR A 103 -7.89 15.41 1.44
CA THR A 103 -6.48 15.20 1.09
C THR A 103 -5.84 14.08 1.94
N VAL A 104 -6.24 13.93 3.20
CA VAL A 104 -5.85 12.79 4.05
C VAL A 104 -6.57 11.50 3.63
N GLY A 105 -7.82 11.61 3.19
CA GLY A 105 -8.66 10.50 2.75
C GLY A 105 -8.30 9.90 1.40
N ASP A 106 -7.68 10.68 0.49
CA ASP A 106 -7.35 10.25 -0.87
C ASP A 106 -6.40 9.02 -0.89
N PRO A 107 -5.24 9.02 -0.19
CA PRO A 107 -4.41 7.81 -0.11
C PRO A 107 -5.12 6.62 0.54
N PHE A 108 -6.03 6.87 1.48
CA PHE A 108 -6.77 5.82 2.18
C PHE A 108 -7.77 5.12 1.25
N LYS A 109 -8.63 5.88 0.57
CA LYS A 109 -9.71 5.33 -0.26
C LYS A 109 -9.24 4.86 -1.64
N ASP A 110 -8.25 5.52 -2.24
CA ASP A 110 -7.87 5.26 -3.63
C ASP A 110 -6.61 4.40 -3.76
N THR A 111 -5.77 4.31 -2.72
CA THR A 111 -4.50 3.56 -2.78
C THR A 111 -4.47 2.42 -1.77
N SER A 112 -4.42 2.71 -0.48
CA SER A 112 -4.16 1.70 0.55
C SER A 112 -5.31 0.70 0.72
N SER A 113 -6.56 1.15 0.76
CA SER A 113 -7.71 0.25 0.93
C SER A 113 -7.89 -0.69 -0.27
N VAL A 114 -7.76 -0.16 -1.48
CA VAL A 114 -7.87 -0.94 -2.72
C VAL A 114 -6.72 -1.96 -2.83
N ALA A 115 -5.51 -1.60 -2.39
CA ALA A 115 -4.34 -2.46 -2.43
C ALA A 115 -4.37 -3.63 -1.42
N LEU A 116 -5.11 -3.52 -0.31
CA LEU A 116 -5.16 -4.59 0.69
C LEU A 116 -5.77 -5.89 0.16
N ASN A 117 -6.80 -5.82 -0.67
CA ASN A 117 -7.43 -7.01 -1.25
C ASN A 117 -6.47 -7.86 -2.11
N PRO A 118 -5.74 -7.31 -3.11
CA PRO A 118 -4.75 -8.07 -3.85
C PRO A 118 -3.57 -8.51 -2.97
N ILE A 119 -3.15 -7.73 -1.97
CA ILE A 119 -2.10 -8.17 -1.02
C ILE A 119 -2.55 -9.41 -0.25
N ILE A 120 -3.76 -9.42 0.31
CA ILE A 120 -4.31 -10.57 1.05
C ILE A 120 -4.41 -11.78 0.13
N LYS A 121 -5.02 -11.63 -1.05
CA LYS A 121 -5.18 -12.74 -2.02
C LYS A 121 -3.85 -13.28 -2.51
N PHE A 122 -2.89 -12.41 -2.80
CA PHE A 122 -1.56 -12.81 -3.20
C PHE A 122 -0.89 -13.59 -2.05
N THR A 123 -0.85 -13.02 -0.86
CA THR A 123 -0.20 -13.63 0.31
C THR A 123 -0.81 -14.98 0.66
N THR A 124 -2.13 -15.16 0.54
CA THR A 124 -2.79 -16.44 0.82
C THR A 124 -2.55 -17.47 -0.29
N LEU A 125 -2.74 -17.11 -1.56
CA LEU A 125 -2.55 -18.06 -2.67
C LEU A 125 -1.09 -18.44 -2.87
N PHE A 126 -0.19 -17.46 -2.86
CA PHE A 126 1.25 -17.70 -2.93
C PHE A 126 1.77 -18.35 -1.64
N GLY A 127 1.18 -18.00 -0.50
CA GLY A 127 1.54 -18.57 0.80
C GLY A 127 1.38 -20.09 0.86
N LEU A 128 0.35 -20.65 0.22
CA LEU A 128 0.19 -22.12 0.12
C LEU A 128 1.39 -22.77 -0.59
N LEU A 129 1.84 -22.18 -1.70
CA LEU A 129 3.02 -22.65 -2.42
C LEU A 129 4.30 -22.45 -1.60
N ALA A 130 4.40 -21.33 -0.88
CA ALA A 130 5.54 -21.05 -0.01
C ALA A 130 5.65 -22.04 1.15
N VAL A 131 4.53 -22.47 1.73
CA VAL A 131 4.50 -23.50 2.79
C VAL A 131 4.96 -24.85 2.25
N GLU A 132 4.45 -25.28 1.10
CA GLU A 132 4.88 -26.54 0.48
C GLU A 132 6.39 -26.53 0.21
N LEU A 133 6.90 -25.41 -0.31
CA LEU A 133 8.34 -25.20 -0.50
C LEU A 133 9.11 -25.24 0.83
N ALA A 134 8.60 -24.62 1.89
CA ALA A 134 9.22 -24.60 3.20
C ALA A 134 9.36 -26.00 3.80
N VAL A 135 8.29 -26.81 3.71
CA VAL A 135 8.28 -28.19 4.20
C VAL A 135 9.27 -29.04 3.40
N SER A 136 9.22 -28.96 2.06
CA SER A 136 10.12 -29.72 1.19
C SER A 136 11.60 -29.40 1.41
N ILE A 137 11.96 -28.12 1.57
CA ILE A 137 13.35 -27.70 1.85
C ILE A 137 13.79 -28.19 3.23
N THR A 138 12.90 -28.14 4.22
CA THR A 138 13.22 -28.59 5.59
C THR A 138 13.46 -30.09 5.64
N GLU A 139 12.67 -30.88 4.91
CA GLU A 139 12.84 -32.34 4.82
C GLU A 139 14.15 -32.72 4.08
N THR A 140 14.53 -31.98 3.04
CA THR A 140 15.67 -32.31 2.19
C THR A 140 17.01 -31.74 2.67
N GLN A 141 17.02 -30.53 3.25
CA GLN A 141 18.23 -29.79 3.62
C GLN A 141 18.34 -29.50 5.13
N GLY A 142 17.30 -29.81 5.90
CA GLY A 142 17.26 -29.64 7.35
C GLY A 142 16.84 -28.24 7.79
N ALA A 143 16.31 -28.16 9.02
CA ALA A 143 15.71 -26.94 9.57
C ALA A 143 16.68 -25.76 9.68
N SER A 144 17.97 -26.00 9.95
CA SER A 144 18.97 -24.93 10.01
C SER A 144 19.10 -24.17 8.70
N PHE A 145 19.04 -24.87 7.56
CA PHE A 145 19.11 -24.25 6.24
C PHE A 145 17.86 -23.42 5.95
N THR A 146 16.68 -23.97 6.22
CA THR A 146 15.39 -23.25 6.07
C THR A 146 15.36 -21.98 6.92
N ASN A 147 15.84 -22.03 8.16
CA ASN A 147 15.89 -20.87 9.05
C ASN A 147 16.84 -19.77 8.52
N ILE A 148 17.99 -20.14 7.95
CA ILE A 148 18.89 -19.18 7.30
C ILE A 148 18.19 -18.50 6.12
N LEU A 149 17.46 -19.27 5.32
CA LEU A 149 16.69 -18.74 4.19
C LEU A 149 15.58 -17.80 4.67
N SER A 150 14.88 -18.14 5.76
CA SER A 150 13.89 -17.28 6.41
C SER A 150 14.48 -15.92 6.80
N VAL A 151 15.62 -15.92 7.50
CA VAL A 151 16.30 -14.68 7.91
C VAL A 151 16.77 -13.87 6.70
N GLY A 152 17.30 -14.53 5.67
CA GLY A 152 17.71 -13.89 4.43
C GLY A 152 16.53 -13.21 3.71
N CYS A 153 15.42 -13.92 3.54
CA CYS A 153 14.20 -13.36 2.96
C CYS A 153 13.65 -12.20 3.80
N LEU A 154 13.66 -12.31 5.12
CA LEU A 154 13.19 -11.24 6.01
C LEU A 154 14.04 -9.98 5.87
N ALA A 155 15.37 -10.13 5.80
CA ALA A 155 16.29 -9.01 5.60
C ALA A 155 16.02 -8.28 4.27
N VAL A 156 15.78 -9.04 3.18
CA VAL A 156 15.40 -8.46 1.89
C VAL A 156 14.05 -7.75 1.96
N ALA A 157 13.05 -8.35 2.60
CA ALA A 157 11.75 -7.73 2.79
C ALA A 157 11.86 -6.41 3.55
N LEU A 158 12.56 -6.40 4.68
CA LEU A 158 12.80 -5.19 5.50
C LEU A 158 13.58 -4.12 4.74
N PHE A 159 14.54 -4.51 3.90
CA PHE A 159 15.24 -3.59 3.00
C PHE A 159 14.27 -2.89 2.03
N PHE A 160 13.36 -3.63 1.40
CA PHE A 160 12.37 -3.03 0.48
C PHE A 160 11.31 -2.19 1.20
N VAL A 161 10.92 -2.57 2.43
CA VAL A 161 10.09 -1.73 3.30
C VAL A 161 10.81 -0.41 3.60
N HIS A 162 12.06 -0.47 4.09
CA HIS A 162 12.85 0.72 4.38
C HIS A 162 13.04 1.60 3.13
N ARG A 163 13.40 0.98 1.99
CA ARG A 163 13.55 1.67 0.71
C ARG A 163 12.27 2.39 0.29
N SER A 164 11.10 1.84 0.59
CA SER A 164 9.81 2.47 0.29
C SER A 164 9.65 3.82 1.02
N PHE A 165 10.08 3.92 2.28
CA PHE A 165 9.96 5.15 3.06
C PHE A 165 11.07 6.17 2.78
N TYR A 166 12.31 5.70 2.59
CA TYR A 166 13.48 6.59 2.58
C TYR A 166 14.17 6.69 1.21
N GLY A 167 14.02 5.69 0.36
CA GLY A 167 14.72 5.58 -0.92
C GLY A 167 13.89 5.96 -2.16
N MET A 168 12.59 6.21 -2.02
CA MET A 168 11.71 6.53 -3.15
C MET A 168 11.57 8.02 -3.46
N ARG A 169 12.21 8.91 -2.70
CA ARG A 169 12.14 10.36 -2.95
C ARG A 169 12.82 10.67 -4.29
N ILE A 170 12.03 10.90 -5.34
CA ILE A 170 12.51 11.45 -6.61
C ILE A 170 12.90 12.90 -6.37
N GLY A 171 14.21 13.11 -6.24
CA GLY A 171 14.89 14.37 -6.54
C GLY A 171 14.66 15.55 -5.59
N LYS A 172 15.77 16.20 -5.26
CA LYS A 172 15.87 17.62 -5.64
C LYS A 172 15.95 17.70 -7.17
#